data_AF-A0A8J6JTU6-F1
#
_entry.id   AF-A0A8J6JTU6-F1
#
_cell.length_a   1.000
_cell.length_b   1.000
_cell.length_c   1.000
_cell.angle_alpha   90.00
_cell.angle_beta   90.00
_cell.angle_gamma   90.00
#
_symmetry.space_group_name_H-M   'P 1'
#
loop_
_entity.id
_entity.type
_entity.pdbx_description
1 polymer ?
#
loop_
_entity_poly.entity_id
_entity_poly.type
_entity_poly.pdbx_seq_one_letter_code
_entity_poly.pdbx_strand_id
1 'polypeptide(L)'
;MAIRPLCAVLAACLSLAGCADYLPDMSGITSGLSAAMVPPPVGSAPPPPVASLDPLSQFALASGPGAEGTVAVAGGAVERARVVRAYNAASGRQCREIVFGSGMGERAQLVCGDAHGFQMAPPLLRGAAR
;
A
#
# COMPACT_ATOMS: atom_id res chain seq x y z
N MET A 1 -18.46 -50.34 21.22
CA MET A 1 -17.62 -49.86 20.10
C MET A 1 -17.04 -48.51 20.49
N ALA A 2 -15.75 -48.46 20.79
CA ALA A 2 -15.03 -47.27 21.19
C ALA A 2 -13.96 -46.99 20.12
N ILE A 3 -13.97 -45.81 19.51
CA ILE A 3 -12.83 -45.30 18.73
C ILE A 3 -12.67 -43.83 19.12
N ARG A 4 -11.54 -43.58 19.79
CA ARG A 4 -11.08 -42.32 20.39
C ARG A 4 -10.51 -41.37 19.32
N PRO A 5 -10.40 -40.07 19.64
CA PRO A 5 -10.17 -39.00 18.68
C PRO A 5 -8.72 -38.96 18.20
N LEU A 6 -8.56 -38.83 16.89
CA LEU A 6 -7.30 -38.73 16.17
C LEU A 6 -6.75 -37.29 16.26
N CYS A 7 -6.54 -36.81 17.49
CA CYS A 7 -6.09 -35.44 17.77
C CYS A 7 -4.56 -35.33 17.98
N ALA A 8 -3.75 -36.32 17.60
CA ALA A 8 -2.39 -36.40 18.17
C ALA A 8 -1.24 -36.75 17.21
N VAL A 9 -1.43 -36.79 15.88
CA VAL A 9 -0.34 -37.28 14.98
C VAL A 9 0.28 -36.21 14.06
N LEU A 10 -0.38 -35.10 13.75
CA LEU A 10 0.19 -34.08 12.85
C LEU A 10 0.89 -32.90 13.59
N ALA A 11 1.32 -33.13 14.82
CA ALA A 11 2.18 -32.25 15.61
C ALA A 11 3.68 -32.63 15.52
N ALA A 12 4.09 -33.30 14.44
CA ALA A 12 5.42 -33.92 14.29
C ALA A 12 6.19 -33.47 13.02
N CYS A 13 6.14 -32.17 12.69
CA CYS A 13 7.08 -31.55 11.74
C CYS A 13 7.81 -30.35 12.37
N LEU A 14 8.07 -30.43 13.67
CA LEU A 14 9.13 -29.64 14.28
C LEU A 14 10.48 -30.17 13.75
N SER A 15 11.34 -29.22 13.39
CA SER A 15 12.81 -29.27 13.49
C SER A 15 13.56 -30.18 12.50
N LEU A 16 14.32 -29.59 11.57
CA LEU A 16 15.79 -29.57 11.62
C LEU A 16 16.38 -28.79 10.42
N ALA A 17 17.48 -28.08 10.68
CA ALA A 17 18.48 -27.54 9.75
C ALA A 17 18.28 -26.11 9.18
N GLY A 18 18.98 -25.17 9.82
CA GLY A 18 19.26 -23.83 9.32
C GLY A 18 20.14 -23.04 10.28
N CYS A 19 21.24 -23.66 10.74
CA CYS A 19 22.21 -23.06 11.64
C CYS A 19 23.23 -22.20 10.87
N ALA A 20 23.53 -21.04 11.45
CA ALA A 20 24.83 -20.38 11.49
C ALA A 20 25.52 -19.99 10.17
N ASP A 21 25.45 -18.69 9.86
CA ASP A 21 26.65 -17.94 9.45
C ASP A 21 26.77 -16.70 10.33
N TYR A 22 27.44 -16.92 11.46
CA TYR A 22 27.99 -15.91 12.35
C TYR A 22 29.38 -15.57 11.79
N LEU A 23 29.50 -14.48 11.03
CA LEU A 23 30.79 -13.87 10.71
C LEU A 23 30.88 -12.50 11.39
N PRO A 24 31.90 -12.29 12.24
CA PRO A 24 32.18 -10.98 12.84
C PRO A 24 33.04 -10.12 11.92
N ASP A 25 32.85 -8.81 12.09
CA ASP A 25 33.78 -7.69 11.92
C ASP A 25 34.89 -7.80 10.85
N MET A 26 34.65 -7.11 9.73
CA MET A 26 35.69 -6.31 9.10
C MET A 26 35.18 -4.88 8.99
N SER A 27 35.43 -4.12 10.05
CA SER A 27 36.10 -2.83 10.00
C SER A 27 36.20 -2.15 8.62
N GLY A 28 35.49 -1.03 8.51
CA GLY A 28 36.15 0.22 8.18
C GLY A 28 36.15 0.64 6.71
N ILE A 29 36.09 1.95 6.56
CA ILE A 29 36.44 2.72 5.36
C ILE A 29 35.54 2.53 4.13
N THR A 30 34.32 3.05 4.22
CA THR A 30 33.78 3.77 3.06
C THR A 30 33.01 4.98 3.56
N SER A 31 33.78 6.06 3.68
CA SER A 31 33.38 7.41 3.30
C SER A 31 32.09 7.90 3.92
N GLY A 32 32.26 8.69 4.99
CA GLY A 32 31.48 9.91 5.14
C GLY A 32 31.61 10.75 3.87
N LEU A 33 30.81 10.42 2.87
CA LEU A 33 30.35 11.39 1.89
C LEU A 33 29.39 12.28 2.66
N SER A 34 29.98 13.23 3.39
CA SER A 34 29.39 14.55 3.48
C SER A 34 28.92 14.86 2.07
N ALA A 35 27.59 14.86 1.90
CA ALA A 35 26.96 15.51 0.77
C ALA A 35 27.42 16.97 0.87
N ALA A 36 28.59 17.25 0.27
CA ALA A 36 28.92 18.58 -0.14
C ALA A 36 27.69 19.01 -0.92
N MET A 37 26.95 19.97 -0.35
CA MET A 37 25.91 20.66 -1.08
C MET A 37 26.64 21.35 -2.22
N VAL A 38 26.83 20.63 -3.32
CA VAL A 38 27.21 21.21 -4.60
C VAL A 38 26.02 22.11 -4.93
N PRO A 39 26.21 23.44 -4.92
CA PRO A 39 25.13 24.32 -5.35
C PRO A 39 24.72 23.87 -6.76
N PRO A 40 23.42 23.75 -7.04
CA PRO A 40 22.97 23.33 -8.37
C PRO A 40 23.62 24.24 -9.42
N PRO A 41 24.11 23.69 -10.54
CA PRO A 41 24.66 24.52 -11.61
C PRO A 41 23.61 25.56 -12.01
N VAL A 42 24.04 26.82 -12.05
CA VAL A 42 23.18 27.95 -12.42
C VAL A 42 22.67 27.68 -13.85
N GLY A 43 21.39 27.28 -13.98
CA GLY A 43 20.77 26.91 -15.25
C GLY A 43 20.19 25.50 -15.36
N SER A 44 20.31 24.64 -14.34
CA SER A 44 19.54 23.39 -14.32
C SER A 44 18.05 23.70 -14.14
N ALA A 45 17.22 23.31 -15.10
CA ALA A 45 15.77 23.34 -14.96
C ALA A 45 15.37 22.60 -13.66
N PRO A 46 14.42 23.14 -12.86
CA PRO A 46 14.00 22.48 -11.64
C PRO A 46 13.54 21.05 -11.97
N PRO A 47 13.91 20.04 -11.17
CA PRO A 47 13.38 18.70 -11.35
C PRO A 47 11.84 18.77 -11.32
N PRO A 48 11.15 17.98 -12.15
CA PRO A 48 9.69 17.96 -12.14
C PRO A 48 9.22 17.64 -10.71
N PRO A 49 8.17 18.31 -10.21
CA PRO A 49 7.65 18.03 -8.88
C PRO A 49 7.27 16.56 -8.80
N VAL A 50 7.87 15.83 -7.86
CA VAL A 50 7.48 14.46 -7.54
C VAL A 50 6.07 14.57 -6.97
N ALA A 51 5.06 14.09 -7.71
CA ALA A 51 3.69 14.12 -7.23
C ALA A 51 3.62 13.31 -5.92
N SER A 52 3.42 14.00 -4.79
CA SER A 52 3.19 13.33 -3.51
C SER A 52 1.98 12.43 -3.68
N LEU A 53 2.18 11.11 -3.65
CA LEU A 53 1.10 10.14 -3.77
C LEU A 53 0.13 10.33 -2.61
N ASP A 54 -1.15 10.52 -2.94
CA ASP A 54 -2.21 10.63 -1.95
C ASP A 54 -2.25 9.35 -1.08
N PRO A 55 -2.32 9.46 0.26
CA PRO A 55 -2.29 8.31 1.16
C PRO A 55 -3.42 7.28 0.89
N LEU A 56 -4.58 7.71 0.38
CA LEU A 56 -5.66 6.79 0.00
C LEU A 56 -5.31 6.01 -1.26
N SER A 57 -4.60 6.64 -2.21
CA SER A 57 -4.05 5.93 -3.38
C SER A 57 -2.98 4.91 -3.00
N GLN A 58 -2.13 5.20 -2.01
CA GLN A 58 -1.14 4.26 -1.48
C GLN A 58 -1.80 3.07 -0.78
N PHE A 59 -2.83 3.31 0.01
CA PHE A 59 -3.62 2.24 0.61
C PHE A 59 -4.26 1.34 -0.46
N ALA A 60 -4.83 1.94 -1.51
CA ALA A 60 -5.41 1.22 -2.64
C ALA A 60 -4.41 0.28 -3.32
N LEU A 61 -3.17 0.75 -3.46
CA LEU A 61 -2.06 0.03 -4.08
C LEU A 61 -1.64 -1.19 -3.27
N ALA A 62 -1.53 -1.03 -1.96
CA ALA A 62 -1.03 -2.09 -1.06
C ALA A 62 -2.10 -3.15 -0.71
N SER A 63 -3.37 -2.85 -0.94
CA SER A 63 -4.48 -3.62 -0.36
C SER A 63 -5.33 -4.34 -1.40
N GLY A 64 -5.82 -5.55 -1.09
CA GLY A 64 -6.80 -6.28 -1.92
C GLY A 64 -8.26 -5.94 -1.58
N PRO A 65 -9.25 -6.37 -2.38
CA PRO A 65 -10.67 -6.26 -2.02
C PRO A 65 -10.96 -6.91 -0.65
N GLY A 66 -11.79 -6.25 0.16
CA GLY A 66 -12.11 -6.65 1.52
C GLY A 66 -11.11 -6.19 2.58
N ALA A 67 -9.94 -5.70 2.19
CA ALA A 67 -8.96 -5.15 3.12
C ALA A 67 -9.49 -3.86 3.76
N GLU A 68 -9.24 -3.72 5.06
CA GLU A 68 -9.57 -2.54 5.85
C GLU A 68 -8.33 -1.99 6.54
N GLY A 69 -8.29 -0.68 6.75
CA GLY A 69 -7.20 0.00 7.42
C GLY A 69 -7.60 1.40 7.86
N THR A 70 -6.65 2.15 8.39
CA THR A 70 -6.79 3.58 8.66
C THR A 70 -5.89 4.37 7.73
N VAL A 71 -6.40 5.48 7.22
CA VAL A 71 -5.71 6.31 6.24
C VAL A 71 -5.87 7.77 6.62
N ALA A 72 -4.79 8.54 6.52
CA ALA A 72 -4.86 9.99 6.65
C ALA A 72 -5.58 10.57 5.42
N VAL A 73 -6.57 11.42 5.61
CA VAL A 73 -7.30 12.09 4.52
C VAL A 73 -6.95 13.59 4.50
N ALA A 74 -7.37 14.28 3.44
CA ALA A 74 -7.21 15.72 3.32
C ALA A 74 -7.68 16.45 4.59
N GLY A 75 -6.83 17.34 5.12
CA GLY A 75 -7.04 18.01 6.41
C GLY A 75 -6.41 17.30 7.61
N GLY A 76 -5.71 16.17 7.41
CA GLY A 76 -4.94 15.48 8.44
C GLY A 76 -5.76 14.57 9.36
N ALA A 77 -7.07 14.46 9.13
CA ALA A 77 -7.91 13.50 9.84
C ALA A 77 -7.53 12.06 9.46
N VAL A 78 -7.68 11.13 10.39
CA VAL A 78 -7.47 9.70 10.16
C VAL A 78 -8.83 9.01 10.10
N GLU A 79 -9.13 8.37 8.98
CA GLU A 79 -10.41 7.69 8.75
C GLU A 79 -10.19 6.20 8.50
N ARG A 80 -11.18 5.37 8.86
CA ARG A 80 -11.20 3.96 8.46
C ARG A 80 -11.48 3.92 6.96
N ALA A 81 -10.73 3.09 6.23
CA ALA A 81 -10.90 2.84 4.81
C ALA A 81 -11.05 1.34 4.56
N ARG A 82 -11.85 0.98 3.57
CA ARG A 82 -12.06 -0.39 3.08
C ARG A 82 -12.01 -0.42 1.57
N VAL A 83 -11.23 -1.32 1.00
CA VAL A 83 -11.31 -1.61 -0.44
C VAL A 83 -12.56 -2.47 -0.68
N VAL A 84 -13.54 -1.92 -1.40
CA VAL A 84 -14.81 -2.62 -1.65
C VAL A 84 -14.70 -3.55 -2.84
N ARG A 85 -14.07 -3.09 -3.92
CA ARG A 85 -13.92 -3.86 -5.15
C ARG A 85 -12.68 -3.45 -5.93
N ALA A 86 -12.18 -4.38 -6.73
CA ALA A 86 -11.19 -4.14 -7.78
C ALA A 86 -11.73 -4.66 -9.11
N TYR A 87 -11.54 -3.90 -10.19
CA TYR A 87 -12.04 -4.23 -11.52
C TYR A 87 -11.18 -3.57 -12.60
N ASN A 88 -11.25 -4.05 -13.84
CA ASN A 88 -10.65 -3.35 -14.98
C ASN A 88 -11.69 -2.45 -15.65
N ALA A 89 -11.38 -1.18 -15.84
CA ALA A 89 -12.21 -0.27 -16.61
C ALA A 89 -12.20 -0.65 -18.10
N ALA A 90 -13.12 -0.08 -18.89
CA ALA A 90 -13.18 -0.30 -20.35
C ALA A 90 -11.88 0.08 -21.08
N SER A 91 -11.07 0.97 -20.48
CA SER A 91 -9.73 1.32 -20.96
C SER A 91 -8.65 0.29 -20.64
N GLY A 92 -8.98 -0.82 -19.97
CA GLY A 92 -8.02 -1.82 -19.47
C GLY A 92 -7.30 -1.43 -18.19
N ARG A 93 -7.56 -0.23 -17.64
CA ARG A 93 -6.94 0.25 -16.39
C ARG A 93 -7.51 -0.49 -15.18
N GLN A 94 -6.65 -0.95 -14.28
CA GLN A 94 -7.09 -1.51 -13.00
C GLN A 94 -7.61 -0.39 -12.10
N CYS A 95 -8.87 -0.46 -11.71
CA CYS A 95 -9.52 0.48 -10.81
C CYS A 95 -9.96 -0.22 -9.51
N ARG A 96 -9.93 0.53 -8.42
CA ARG A 96 -10.29 0.09 -7.08
C ARG A 96 -11.23 1.11 -6.46
N GLU A 97 -12.33 0.64 -5.91
CA GLU A 97 -13.24 1.49 -5.15
C GLU A 97 -12.96 1.32 -3.66
N ILE A 98 -12.80 2.44 -2.97
CA ILE A 98 -12.49 2.51 -1.54
C ILE A 98 -13.64 3.25 -0.88
N VAL A 99 -14.18 2.68 0.19
CA VAL A 99 -15.11 3.39 1.08
C VAL A 99 -14.35 3.79 2.33
N PHE A 100 -14.48 5.05 2.75
CA PHE A 100 -13.78 5.58 3.90
C PHE A 100 -14.65 6.58 4.67
N GLY A 101 -14.36 6.74 5.95
CA GLY A 101 -15.19 7.50 6.89
C GLY A 101 -15.95 6.58 7.86
N SER A 102 -17.03 7.07 8.44
CA SER A 102 -17.86 6.30 9.37
C SER A 102 -19.31 6.76 9.41
N GLY A 103 -20.22 5.83 9.73
CA GLY A 103 -21.65 6.11 9.89
C GLY A 103 -22.26 6.75 8.63
N MET A 104 -22.98 7.86 8.81
CA MET A 104 -23.56 8.62 7.70
C MET A 104 -22.54 9.46 6.90
N GLY A 105 -21.29 9.50 7.33
CA GLY A 105 -20.20 10.22 6.66
C GLY A 105 -19.31 9.34 5.77
N GLU A 106 -19.69 8.08 5.52
CA GLU A 106 -18.95 7.23 4.60
C GLU A 106 -18.99 7.77 3.17
N ARG A 107 -17.82 7.82 2.53
CA ARG A 107 -17.61 8.32 1.17
C ARG A 107 -16.95 7.24 0.33
N ALA A 108 -17.32 7.18 -0.94
CA ALA A 108 -16.68 6.30 -1.91
C ALA A 108 -15.70 7.10 -2.77
N GLN A 109 -14.47 6.62 -2.89
CA GLN A 109 -13.46 7.14 -3.79
C GLN A 109 -13.04 6.05 -4.77
N LEU A 110 -12.90 6.44 -6.04
CA LEU A 110 -12.33 5.58 -7.06
C LEU A 110 -10.84 5.91 -7.26
N VAL A 111 -10.02 4.87 -7.37
CA VAL A 111 -8.59 4.98 -7.64
C VAL A 111 -8.24 4.06 -8.81
N CYS A 112 -7.70 4.61 -9.89
CA CYS A 112 -7.38 3.87 -11.11
C CYS A 112 -5.88 3.92 -11.42
N GLY A 113 -5.28 2.75 -11.63
CA GLY A 113 -3.91 2.58 -12.09
C GLY A 113 -3.71 3.01 -13.53
N ASP A 114 -2.54 3.58 -13.82
CA ASP A 114 -1.97 3.84 -15.13
C ASP A 114 -0.46 3.51 -15.11
N ALA A 115 0.25 3.82 -16.20
CA ALA A 115 1.68 3.54 -16.33
C ALA A 115 2.56 4.26 -15.29
N HIS A 116 2.04 5.31 -14.66
CA HIS A 116 2.75 6.16 -13.70
C HIS A 116 2.27 5.95 -12.26
N GLY A 117 1.31 5.06 -12.02
CA GLY A 117 0.79 4.73 -10.70
C GLY A 117 -0.73 4.83 -10.62
N PHE A 118 -1.25 4.95 -9.40
CA PHE A 118 -2.68 5.02 -9.16
C PHE A 118 -3.12 6.47 -8.95
N GLN A 119 -4.13 6.89 -9.69
CA GLN A 119 -4.67 8.24 -9.65
C GLN A 119 -6.11 8.21 -9.13
N MET A 120 -6.50 9.24 -8.38
CA MET A 120 -7.89 9.43 -8.00
C MET A 120 -8.74 9.70 -9.24
N ALA A 121 -9.83 8.97 -9.37
CA ALA A 121 -10.83 9.17 -10.41
C ALA A 121 -12.16 9.58 -9.78
N PRO A 122 -13.02 10.31 -10.50
CA PRO A 122 -14.38 10.57 -10.04
C PRO A 122 -15.11 9.27 -9.69
N PRO A 123 -15.92 9.24 -8.62
CA PRO A 123 -16.73 8.07 -8.33
C PRO A 123 -17.63 7.77 -9.52
N LEU A 124 -17.82 6.47 -9.81
CA LEU A 124 -18.82 6.07 -10.81
C LEU A 124 -20.17 6.62 -10.36
N LEU A 125 -20.86 7.30 -11.27
CA LEU A 125 -22.21 7.80 -11.05
C LEU A 125 -23.04 6.65 -10.47
N ARG A 126 -23.34 6.71 -9.16
CA ARG A 126 -24.29 5.80 -8.51
C ARG A 126 -25.70 6.24 -8.88
N GLY A 127 -26.02 6.25 -10.17
CA GLY A 127 -27.29 6.77 -10.70
C GLY A 127 -27.41 8.29 -10.57
N ALA A 128 -27.68 8.96 -11.68
CA ALA A 128 -28.17 10.32 -11.64
C ALA A 128 -29.54 10.35 -10.92
N ALA A 129 -29.58 10.86 -9.69
CA ALA A 129 -30.75 11.48 -9.09
C ALA A 129 -30.27 12.47 -8.03
N ARG A 130 -30.88 13.65 -8.06
CA ARG A 130 -30.50 14.89 -7.36
C ARG A 130 -30.63 14.79 -5.85
#